data_AF-A0A843EDN9-F1
#
_entry.id   AF-A0A843EDN9-F1
#
_cell.length_a   1.000
_cell.length_b   1.000
_cell.length_c   1.000
_cell.angle_alpha   90.00
_cell.angle_beta   90.00
_cell.angle_gamma   90.00
#
_symmetry.space_group_name_H-M   'P 1'
#
loop_
_entity.id
_entity.type
_entity.pdbx_description
1 polymer ?
#
loop_
_entity_poly.entity_id
_entity_poly.type
_entity_poly.pdbx_seq_one_letter_code
_entity_poly.pdbx_strand_id
1 'polypeptide(L)'
;MNNEISDSDFSSAYDLDSDNRIDDGYDLTQDSQSTELSASSVYDLDSSSDNEMLNSEGNDFKDIQNLIDQSNENDTIMLSGTFTGDSKIVLNKTLTIVGASSGVTLDGKLLTQILEINSSNTVMKNIKFINSFGISVHIGGKNVTIDNCSFENSINGELGSALSCSGDN
;
A
#
# COMPACT_ATOMS: atom_id res chain seq x y z
N MET A 1 45.78 -22.12 37.77
CA MET A 1 45.95 -21.04 38.75
C MET A 1 44.57 -20.79 39.32
N ASN A 2 44.30 -21.32 40.51
CA ASN A 2 43.05 -21.14 41.23
C ASN A 2 43.38 -20.41 42.53
N ASN A 3 42.67 -19.33 42.81
CA ASN A 3 42.35 -18.95 44.18
C ASN A 3 41.08 -18.08 44.15
N GLU A 4 39.98 -18.68 44.62
CA GLU A 4 38.76 -17.98 45.04
C GLU A 4 38.97 -17.39 46.43
N ILE A 5 38.41 -16.20 46.72
CA ILE A 5 37.78 -15.86 48.01
C ILE A 5 36.66 -14.83 47.74
N SER A 6 35.48 -15.06 48.35
CA SER A 6 34.28 -14.22 48.31
C SER A 6 34.08 -13.38 49.59
N ASP A 7 32.96 -12.63 49.60
CA ASP A 7 32.25 -11.97 50.72
C ASP A 7 32.91 -10.67 51.26
N SER A 8 32.21 -9.59 51.61
CA SER A 8 30.83 -9.40 52.08
C SER A 8 30.45 -7.90 52.07
N ASP A 9 29.15 -7.60 51.98
CA ASP A 9 28.50 -6.31 52.27
C ASP A 9 28.90 -5.67 53.62
N PHE A 10 28.94 -4.33 53.71
CA PHE A 10 28.20 -3.51 54.71
C PHE A 10 28.55 -1.99 54.67
N SER A 11 27.51 -1.17 54.43
CA SER A 11 27.14 0.14 55.00
C SER A 11 28.13 0.91 55.93
N SER A 12 28.25 2.24 55.74
CA SER A 12 27.63 3.25 56.65
C SER A 12 27.95 4.71 56.28
N ALA A 13 26.94 5.57 56.40
CA ALA A 13 26.93 7.03 56.32
C ALA A 13 27.68 7.73 57.47
N TYR A 14 27.99 9.03 57.30
CA TYR A 14 28.09 10.09 58.33
C TYR A 14 27.94 11.46 57.60
N ASP A 15 26.78 12.11 57.64
CA ASP A 15 26.27 13.14 58.60
C ASP A 15 26.72 14.57 58.20
N LEU A 16 25.87 15.48 57.67
CA LEU A 16 24.76 16.29 58.25
C LEU A 16 25.14 17.20 59.43
N ASP A 17 25.17 18.51 59.16
CA ASP A 17 24.60 19.64 59.93
C ASP A 17 25.22 20.97 59.43
N SER A 18 24.58 22.15 59.41
CA SER A 18 23.19 22.61 59.49
C SER A 18 23.23 24.15 59.27
N ASP A 19 22.07 24.75 59.00
CA ASP A 19 21.74 26.18 59.15
C ASP A 19 21.88 27.11 57.92
N ASN A 20 20.78 27.28 57.16
CA ASN A 20 19.89 28.41 57.41
C ASN A 20 18.48 28.19 56.83
N ARG A 21 17.47 28.46 57.68
CA ARG A 21 16.02 28.24 57.52
C ARG A 21 15.32 29.38 56.78
N ILE A 22 14.19 29.08 56.09
CA ILE A 22 12.83 29.68 56.13
C ILE A 22 11.94 28.72 55.27
N ASP A 23 11.22 27.72 55.80
CA ASP A 23 9.86 27.71 56.39
C ASP A 23 8.78 28.50 55.61
N ASP A 24 7.91 27.78 54.89
CA ASP A 24 6.45 27.88 55.08
C ASP A 24 5.76 26.73 54.33
N GLY A 25 4.87 26.05 55.05
CA GLY A 25 4.33 24.72 54.75
C GLY A 25 3.33 24.58 53.59
N TYR A 26 3.13 23.31 53.23
CA TYR A 26 2.21 22.77 52.24
C TYR A 26 0.72 22.98 52.59
N ASP A 27 -0.13 23.15 51.58
CA ASP A 27 -1.52 22.63 51.60
C ASP A 27 -1.88 21.98 50.26
N LEU A 28 -2.38 20.75 50.34
CA LEU A 28 -2.80 19.86 49.24
C LEU A 28 -4.29 19.54 49.47
N THR A 29 -5.23 20.21 48.81
CA THR A 29 -6.54 19.61 48.46
C THR A 29 -7.26 20.28 47.27
N GLN A 30 -7.41 19.49 46.21
CA GLN A 30 -8.51 19.39 45.22
C GLN A 30 -9.02 20.64 44.46
N ASP A 31 -8.79 20.64 43.15
CA ASP A 31 -9.81 20.36 42.11
C ASP A 31 -9.41 21.04 40.79
N SER A 32 -9.24 20.24 39.73
CA SER A 32 -9.54 20.58 38.35
C SER A 32 -8.99 19.50 37.44
N GLN A 33 -9.86 18.60 37.00
CA GLN A 33 -9.61 17.76 35.83
C GLN A 33 -9.23 18.63 34.64
N SER A 34 -8.04 18.41 34.09
CA SER A 34 -7.69 18.87 32.75
C SER A 34 -7.40 17.63 31.90
N THR A 35 -8.25 17.47 30.89
CA THR A 35 -8.25 16.41 29.88
C THR A 35 -6.95 16.43 29.06
N GLU A 36 -6.27 15.29 28.99
CA GLU A 36 -5.20 15.04 28.00
C GLU A 36 -5.82 15.01 26.60
N LEU A 37 -5.70 16.12 25.86
CA LEU A 37 -5.85 16.15 24.41
C LEU A 37 -4.54 15.63 23.81
N SER A 38 -4.55 14.40 23.31
CA SER A 38 -3.41 13.83 22.57
C SER A 38 -3.12 14.70 21.35
N ALA A 39 -2.04 15.48 21.39
CA ALA A 39 -1.61 16.27 20.26
C ALA A 39 -1.12 15.35 19.14
N SER A 40 -1.83 15.45 18.01
CA SER A 40 -1.51 15.03 16.65
C SER A 40 0.00 14.79 16.41
N SER A 41 0.36 13.57 16.04
CA SER A 41 1.65 13.29 15.39
C SER A 41 1.74 14.18 14.15
N VAL A 42 2.79 14.99 14.10
CA VAL A 42 3.20 15.73 12.91
C VAL A 42 3.53 14.69 11.85
N TYR A 43 2.75 14.65 10.78
CA TYR A 43 3.15 13.94 9.57
C TYR A 43 4.26 14.79 8.93
N ASP A 44 5.51 14.42 9.18
CA ASP A 44 6.60 14.80 8.29
C ASP A 44 6.31 14.14 6.94
N LEU A 45 5.74 14.92 6.02
CA LEU A 45 5.67 14.60 4.60
C LEU A 45 7.09 14.68 4.04
N ASP A 46 7.87 13.62 4.29
CA ASP A 46 9.07 13.37 3.50
C ASP A 46 8.60 12.99 2.09
N SER A 47 8.90 13.89 1.15
CA SER A 47 8.67 13.74 -0.28
C SER A 47 9.73 12.82 -0.89
N SER A 48 9.94 11.63 -0.31
CA SER A 48 10.72 10.59 -0.96
C SER A 48 9.80 9.85 -1.92
N SER A 49 10.15 9.89 -3.21
CA SER A 49 9.50 9.15 -4.29
C SER A 49 9.82 7.66 -4.17
N ASP A 50 9.43 7.06 -3.06
CA ASP A 50 9.59 5.64 -2.82
C ASP A 50 8.44 4.94 -3.53
N ASN A 51 8.77 4.21 -4.60
CA ASN A 51 7.83 3.32 -5.28
C ASN A 51 7.24 2.35 -4.24
N GLU A 52 6.05 2.66 -3.74
CA GLU A 52 5.39 1.85 -2.72
C GLU A 52 5.04 0.47 -3.29
N MET A 53 5.68 -0.56 -2.74
CA MET A 53 5.34 -1.94 -3.04
C MET A 53 4.12 -2.33 -2.20
N LEU A 54 2.93 -2.03 -2.70
CA LEU A 54 1.68 -2.38 -2.01
C LEU A 54 1.29 -3.82 -2.33
N ASN A 55 1.65 -4.73 -1.42
CA ASN A 55 1.28 -6.13 -1.45
C ASN A 55 -0.23 -6.26 -1.24
N SER A 56 -1.03 -6.37 -2.31
CA SER A 56 -2.45 -6.68 -2.17
C SER A 56 -2.63 -8.14 -1.73
N GLU A 57 -2.92 -8.36 -0.44
CA GLU A 57 -3.47 -9.63 0.07
C GLU A 57 -4.96 -9.82 -0.28
N GLY A 58 -5.54 -8.87 -1.02
CA GLY A 58 -6.88 -8.94 -1.57
C GLY A 58 -6.89 -9.69 -2.89
N ASN A 59 -7.76 -10.69 -3.04
CA ASN A 59 -7.92 -11.46 -4.28
C ASN A 59 -9.11 -10.96 -5.12
N ASP A 60 -9.48 -9.67 -5.00
CA ASP A 60 -10.61 -9.06 -5.70
C ASP A 60 -10.19 -7.87 -6.59
N PHE A 61 -10.87 -7.67 -7.73
CA PHE A 61 -10.65 -6.50 -8.61
C PHE A 61 -10.89 -5.18 -7.89
N LYS A 62 -11.78 -5.15 -6.89
CA LYS A 62 -11.99 -3.97 -6.04
C LYS A 62 -10.72 -3.56 -5.29
N ASP A 63 -9.88 -4.51 -4.90
CA ASP A 63 -8.63 -4.20 -4.19
C ASP A 63 -7.63 -3.53 -5.14
N ILE A 64 -7.56 -4.00 -6.39
CA ILE A 64 -6.78 -3.33 -7.44
C ILE A 64 -7.32 -1.92 -7.69
N GLN A 65 -8.64 -1.75 -7.76
CA GLN A 65 -9.24 -0.43 -7.95
C GLN A 65 -8.92 0.52 -6.79
N ASN A 66 -8.99 0.05 -5.54
CA ASN A 66 -8.62 0.86 -4.38
C ASN A 66 -7.15 1.31 -4.44
N LEU A 67 -6.23 0.43 -4.86
CA LEU A 67 -4.82 0.78 -5.05
C LEU A 67 -4.65 1.88 -6.10
N ILE A 68 -5.33 1.77 -7.25
CA ILE A 68 -5.31 2.81 -8.30
C ILE A 68 -5.86 4.14 -7.75
N ASP A 69 -6.96 4.09 -7.01
CA ASP A 69 -7.62 5.28 -6.46
C ASP A 69 -6.73 6.00 -5.43
N GLN A 70 -5.93 5.26 -4.67
CA GLN A 70 -5.00 5.78 -3.65
C GLN A 70 -3.64 6.23 -4.21
N SER A 71 -3.20 5.66 -5.33
CA SER A 71 -1.89 5.97 -5.94
C SER A 71 -1.82 7.39 -6.51
N ASN A 72 -0.63 7.97 -6.55
CA ASN A 72 -0.33 9.20 -7.28
C ASN A 72 -0.02 8.93 -8.76
N GLU A 73 0.01 9.98 -9.57
CA GLU A 73 0.45 9.88 -10.96
C GLU A 73 1.91 9.41 -11.03
N ASN A 74 2.17 8.47 -11.94
CA ASN A 74 3.44 7.81 -12.23
C ASN A 74 3.91 6.79 -11.17
N ASP A 75 3.08 6.46 -10.18
CA ASP A 75 3.40 5.39 -9.24
C ASP A 75 3.49 4.02 -9.93
N THR A 76 4.19 3.10 -9.27
CA THR A 76 4.28 1.69 -9.67
C THR A 76 3.47 0.82 -8.71
N ILE A 77 2.52 0.05 -9.22
CA ILE A 77 1.77 -0.95 -8.46
C ILE A 77 2.31 -2.33 -8.82
N MET A 78 2.74 -3.10 -7.81
CA MET A 78 3.10 -4.50 -7.99
C MET A 78 1.98 -5.42 -7.52
N LEU A 79 1.49 -6.27 -8.43
CA LEU A 79 0.45 -7.25 -8.16
C LEU A 79 1.07 -8.64 -7.98
N SER A 80 0.44 -9.50 -7.17
CA SER A 80 0.81 -10.91 -7.04
C SER A 80 -0.42 -11.76 -6.77
N GLY A 81 -0.51 -12.95 -7.36
CA GLY A 81 -1.61 -13.89 -7.11
C GLY A 81 -2.72 -13.82 -8.16
N THR A 82 -3.91 -14.31 -7.79
CA THR A 82 -5.06 -14.38 -8.69
C THR A 82 -6.20 -13.53 -8.15
N PHE A 83 -6.68 -12.62 -8.98
CA PHE A 83 -7.77 -11.70 -8.64
C PHE A 83 -9.00 -12.04 -9.46
N THR A 84 -10.17 -11.90 -8.85
CA THR A 84 -11.46 -12.04 -9.53
C THR A 84 -12.33 -10.82 -9.25
N GLY A 85 -13.33 -10.53 -10.06
CA GLY A 85 -14.26 -9.44 -9.75
C GLY A 85 -15.58 -9.57 -10.49
N ASP A 86 -16.53 -8.74 -10.08
CA ASP A 86 -17.85 -8.60 -10.71
C ASP A 86 -17.98 -7.31 -11.53
N SER A 87 -16.91 -6.51 -11.59
CA SER A 87 -16.86 -5.22 -12.27
C SER A 87 -15.46 -4.99 -12.86
N LYS A 88 -15.39 -4.22 -13.94
CA LYS A 88 -14.11 -3.91 -14.60
C LYS A 88 -13.22 -3.03 -13.71
N ILE A 89 -11.92 -3.18 -13.85
CA ILE A 89 -10.91 -2.26 -13.31
C ILE A 89 -10.80 -1.06 -14.25
N VAL A 90 -10.78 0.15 -13.71
CA VAL A 90 -10.66 1.39 -14.48
C VAL A 90 -9.38 2.13 -14.10
N LEU A 91 -8.50 2.28 -15.07
CA LEU A 91 -7.20 2.93 -14.95
C LEU A 91 -7.26 4.33 -15.58
N ASN A 92 -7.50 5.32 -14.73
CA ASN A 92 -7.64 6.74 -15.11
C ASN A 92 -6.43 7.60 -14.75
N LYS A 93 -5.39 7.02 -14.14
CA LYS A 93 -4.12 7.68 -13.78
C LYS A 93 -2.97 7.05 -14.57
N THR A 94 -1.94 7.83 -14.87
CA THR A 94 -0.70 7.34 -15.47
C THR A 94 0.00 6.47 -14.45
N LEU A 95 0.06 5.15 -14.68
CA LEU A 95 0.64 4.21 -13.71
C LEU A 95 1.45 3.15 -14.43
N THR A 96 2.39 2.55 -13.69
CA THR A 96 3.04 1.30 -14.09
C THR A 96 2.49 0.16 -13.24
N ILE A 97 1.77 -0.78 -13.83
CA ILE A 97 1.25 -1.96 -13.14
C ILE A 97 2.04 -3.19 -13.58
N VAL A 98 2.69 -3.85 -12.63
CA VAL A 98 3.60 -4.98 -12.90
C VAL A 98 3.15 -6.20 -12.12
N GLY A 99 3.01 -7.33 -12.81
CA GLY A 99 2.87 -8.63 -12.19
C GLY A 99 4.20 -9.12 -11.63
N ALA A 100 4.18 -9.60 -10.37
CA ALA A 100 5.30 -10.25 -9.72
C ALA A 100 5.75 -11.50 -10.49
N SER A 101 7.00 -11.91 -10.28
CA SER A 101 7.59 -13.09 -10.94
C SER A 101 6.90 -14.41 -10.61
N SER A 102 6.20 -14.49 -9.47
CA SER A 102 5.34 -15.62 -9.10
C SER A 102 4.10 -15.75 -9.98
N GLY A 103 3.81 -14.76 -10.82
CA GLY A 103 2.68 -14.70 -11.72
C GLY A 103 1.51 -13.90 -11.16
N VAL A 104 0.81 -13.20 -12.05
CA VAL A 104 -0.46 -12.53 -11.78
C VAL A 104 -1.51 -12.97 -12.77
N THR A 105 -2.69 -13.31 -12.25
CA THR A 105 -3.86 -13.62 -13.07
C THR A 105 -5.02 -12.73 -12.69
N LEU A 106 -5.59 -12.04 -13.67
CA LEU A 106 -6.86 -11.34 -13.56
C LEU A 106 -7.93 -12.20 -14.25
N ASP A 107 -8.74 -12.87 -13.45
CA ASP A 107 -9.82 -13.74 -13.92
C ASP A 107 -11.13 -12.98 -13.97
N GLY A 108 -11.55 -12.66 -15.20
CA GLY A 108 -12.76 -11.90 -15.46
C GLY A 108 -14.04 -12.66 -15.17
N LYS A 109 -14.03 -13.98 -14.95
CA LYS A 109 -15.25 -14.79 -14.69
C LYS A 109 -16.43 -14.46 -15.62
N LEU A 110 -16.13 -14.32 -16.91
CA LEU A 110 -17.03 -13.95 -18.01
C LEU A 110 -17.51 -12.48 -18.01
N LEU A 111 -16.76 -11.58 -17.38
CA LEU A 111 -16.96 -10.14 -17.54
C LEU A 111 -16.78 -9.72 -18.99
N THR A 112 -17.60 -8.79 -19.45
CA THR A 112 -17.50 -8.20 -20.79
C THR A 112 -16.22 -7.41 -20.99
N GLN A 113 -15.63 -6.93 -19.89
CA GLN A 113 -14.35 -6.25 -19.85
C GLN A 113 -13.68 -6.39 -18.48
N ILE A 114 -12.39 -6.75 -18.47
CA ILE A 114 -11.60 -6.86 -17.25
C ILE A 114 -10.97 -5.52 -16.89
N LEU A 115 -10.40 -4.83 -17.88
CA LEU A 115 -9.65 -3.59 -17.67
C LEU A 115 -9.99 -2.53 -18.72
N GLU A 116 -10.15 -1.29 -18.27
CA GLU A 116 -10.21 -0.08 -19.10
C GLU A 116 -9.02 0.82 -18.80
N ILE A 117 -8.27 1.21 -19.81
CA ILE A 117 -7.14 2.14 -19.68
C ILE A 117 -7.48 3.45 -20.39
N ASN A 118 -7.86 4.45 -19.62
CA ASN A 118 -8.20 5.79 -20.13
C ASN A 118 -7.01 6.78 -20.01
N SER A 119 -6.04 6.48 -19.15
CA SER A 119 -4.83 7.29 -18.97
C SER A 119 -3.79 7.04 -20.07
N SER A 120 -3.00 8.07 -20.35
CA SER A 120 -1.88 7.99 -21.30
C SER A 120 -0.57 7.63 -20.60
N ASN A 121 0.42 7.12 -21.35
CA ASN A 121 1.75 6.75 -20.85
C ASN A 121 1.75 5.65 -19.77
N THR A 122 0.66 4.88 -19.69
CA THR A 122 0.51 3.77 -18.76
C THR A 122 1.27 2.53 -19.25
N VAL A 123 1.82 1.76 -18.31
CA VAL A 123 2.54 0.53 -18.60
C VAL A 123 1.91 -0.64 -17.85
N MET A 124 1.59 -1.72 -18.56
CA MET A 124 1.12 -2.98 -18.00
C MET A 124 2.13 -4.08 -18.31
N LYS A 125 2.61 -4.79 -17.30
CA LYS A 125 3.65 -5.83 -17.45
C LYS A 125 3.31 -7.13 -16.75
N ASN A 126 3.64 -8.26 -17.37
CA ASN A 126 3.64 -9.59 -16.73
C ASN A 126 2.28 -10.02 -16.14
N ILE A 127 1.17 -9.67 -16.79
CA ILE A 127 -0.18 -9.99 -16.30
C ILE A 127 -0.89 -10.93 -17.26
N LYS A 128 -1.50 -11.98 -16.72
CA LYS A 128 -2.39 -12.88 -17.44
C LYS A 128 -3.84 -12.43 -17.25
N PHE A 129 -4.55 -12.18 -18.35
CA PHE A 129 -5.98 -11.92 -18.36
C PHE A 129 -6.71 -13.19 -18.81
N ILE A 130 -7.65 -13.69 -18.02
CA ILE A 130 -8.42 -14.89 -18.37
C ILE A 130 -9.93 -14.71 -18.29
N ASN A 131 -10.65 -15.55 -19.02
CA ASN A 131 -12.11 -15.72 -18.90
C ASN A 131 -12.91 -14.43 -19.10
N SER A 132 -12.64 -13.63 -20.13
CA SER A 132 -13.54 -12.53 -20.50
C SER A 132 -14.62 -12.99 -21.50
N PHE A 133 -15.78 -12.34 -21.50
CA PHE A 133 -16.86 -12.50 -22.48
C PHE A 133 -16.98 -11.23 -23.34
N GLY A 134 -15.95 -10.94 -24.12
CA GLY A 134 -15.79 -9.66 -24.82
C GLY A 134 -14.34 -9.19 -24.78
N ILE A 135 -14.15 -7.87 -24.77
CA ILE A 135 -12.82 -7.26 -24.77
C ILE A 135 -12.17 -7.44 -23.41
N SER A 136 -11.07 -8.19 -23.28
CA SER A 136 -10.41 -8.32 -21.97
C SER A 136 -9.84 -6.98 -21.50
N VAL A 137 -9.09 -6.29 -22.37
CA VAL A 137 -8.48 -4.98 -22.10
C VAL A 137 -8.86 -4.00 -23.19
N HIS A 138 -9.42 -2.86 -22.81
CA HIS A 138 -9.69 -1.74 -23.71
C HIS A 138 -8.73 -0.58 -23.41
N ILE A 139 -8.10 -0.04 -24.45
CA ILE A 139 -7.15 1.07 -24.40
C ILE A 139 -7.76 2.28 -25.11
N GLY A 140 -8.14 3.28 -24.32
CA GLY A 140 -8.55 4.61 -24.76
C GLY A 140 -7.46 5.68 -24.63
N GLY A 141 -6.46 5.47 -23.75
CA GLY A 141 -5.34 6.40 -23.56
C GLY A 141 -4.24 6.29 -24.62
N LYS A 142 -3.35 7.30 -24.69
CA LYS A 142 -2.25 7.37 -25.67
C LYS A 142 -0.96 6.76 -25.12
N ASN A 143 -0.11 6.22 -25.99
CA ASN A 143 1.22 5.71 -25.60
C ASN A 143 1.16 4.69 -24.45
N VAL A 144 0.17 3.79 -24.48
CA VAL A 144 0.04 2.71 -23.50
C VAL A 144 0.90 1.52 -23.93
N THR A 145 1.68 0.99 -23.00
CA THR A 145 2.51 -0.20 -23.23
C THR A 145 1.89 -1.42 -22.58
N ILE A 146 1.66 -2.48 -23.38
CA ILE A 146 1.30 -3.81 -22.91
C ILE A 146 2.48 -4.74 -23.20
N ASP A 147 3.20 -5.15 -22.15
CA ASP A 147 4.46 -5.88 -22.28
C ASP A 147 4.42 -7.20 -21.49
N ASN A 148 4.78 -8.30 -22.16
CA ASN A 148 4.74 -9.64 -21.58
C ASN A 148 3.41 -10.00 -20.89
N CYS A 149 2.29 -9.55 -21.44
CA CYS A 149 0.95 -9.93 -20.98
C CYS A 149 0.37 -11.04 -21.87
N SER A 150 -0.49 -11.88 -21.30
CA SER A 150 -1.16 -12.97 -22.02
C SER A 150 -2.67 -12.90 -21.85
N PHE A 151 -3.40 -13.32 -22.89
CA PHE A 151 -4.85 -13.33 -22.92
C PHE A 151 -5.33 -14.76 -23.21
N GLU A 152 -6.01 -15.40 -22.27
CA GLU A 152 -6.40 -16.81 -22.36
C GLU A 152 -7.90 -17.00 -22.09
N ASN A 153 -8.52 -17.95 -22.78
CA ASN A 153 -9.95 -18.28 -22.58
C ASN A 153 -10.91 -17.07 -22.68
N SER A 154 -10.56 -16.07 -23.49
CA SER A 154 -11.44 -14.96 -23.81
C SER A 154 -12.44 -15.39 -24.88
N ILE A 155 -13.73 -15.40 -24.53
CA ILE A 155 -14.83 -15.67 -25.45
C ILE A 155 -15.18 -14.35 -26.14
N ASN A 156 -14.47 -14.13 -27.24
CA ASN A 156 -14.62 -12.95 -28.08
C ASN A 156 -15.72 -13.26 -29.11
N GLY A 157 -16.91 -12.64 -28.99
CA GLY A 157 -18.00 -12.80 -29.97
C GLY A 157 -17.61 -12.33 -31.38
N GLU A 158 -18.57 -12.21 -32.30
CA GLU A 158 -18.31 -11.87 -33.73
C GLU A 158 -17.51 -10.57 -33.96
N LEU A 159 -17.44 -9.68 -32.97
CA LEU A 159 -16.69 -8.41 -32.98
C LEU A 159 -15.55 -8.35 -31.96
N GLY A 160 -15.34 -9.41 -31.17
CA GLY A 160 -14.49 -9.38 -29.99
C GLY A 160 -13.00 -9.45 -30.32
N SER A 161 -12.20 -8.62 -29.66
CA SER A 161 -10.75 -8.75 -29.59
C SER A 161 -10.36 -8.80 -28.11
N ALA A 162 -9.46 -9.69 -27.71
CA ALA A 162 -9.02 -9.75 -26.31
C ALA A 162 -8.38 -8.42 -25.86
N LEU A 163 -7.72 -7.73 -26.78
CA LEU A 163 -7.19 -6.38 -26.63
C LEU A 163 -7.81 -5.48 -27.70
N SER A 164 -8.36 -4.33 -27.31
CA SER A 164 -8.91 -3.33 -28.23
C SER A 164 -8.29 -1.96 -27.96
N CYS A 165 -7.81 -1.30 -29.00
CA CYS A 165 -7.24 0.04 -28.92
C CYS A 165 -8.07 0.99 -29.78
N SER A 166 -8.67 2.02 -29.18
CA SER A 166 -9.55 2.95 -29.90
C SER A 166 -9.25 4.43 -29.60
N GLY A 167 -8.20 4.74 -28.86
CA GLY A 167 -7.66 6.09 -28.71
C GLY A 167 -6.84 6.54 -29.92
N ASP A 168 -6.54 7.84 -29.99
CA ASP A 168 -5.47 8.38 -30.85
C ASP A 168 -4.11 7.84 -30.37
N ASN A 169 -3.80 6.60 -30.73
CA ASN A 169 -2.59 5.88 -30.32
C ASN A 169 -1.37 6.28 -31.16
#